data_AF-A0A8H6SPW7-F1
#
_entry.id   AF-A0A8H6SPW7-F1
#
_cell.length_a   1.000
_cell.length_b   1.000
_cell.length_c   1.000
_cell.angle_alpha   90.00
_cell.angle_beta   90.00
_cell.angle_gamma   90.00
#
_symmetry.space_group_name_H-M   'P 1'
#
loop_
_entity.id
_entity.type
_entity.pdbx_description
1 polymer ?
#
loop_
_entity_poly.entity_id
_entity_poly.type
_entity_poly.pdbx_seq_one_letter_code
_entity_poly.pdbx_strand_id
1 'polypeptide(L)'
;MAQYVELHNQVETSVRLLNSLETFLSTFQKDLSAVSGQISDLQDRSKDIESRLKSRRRIEKPLSNLITDITVPPHLATRILDSDVDESWILSIEEFERRLVISKGRSRVKAARDLGEVMEGLRIVAATKIRAFFIALFQPIRTNVTTNMQVMQTSVLLKYRPLFSFLHRQAPNVAHELQRSYIAAARVYYETGFRRYARSLTWIKSRTVEKFEPIVSSERERDVVVDSNRLEHAKIEGPSVTLAYMADDKTHKSPIEALARSLLLVFMDNATAEYAFVGAFFASETLRDAAQDLDVDLDNALLSPSLLSPDPRVERRMSIAGSDRGARHRQRAASVISAGASGTQLQALATAVKEDQASTDAIWKQIMDPVLEYTQTFFNSVLDPPPPVVPLLTIIRLTESVMTEVQKRACPPVESFVFTLRLKMWPVFQKAMTENIETLKKSRRRRVYRVFYKWDDRRMVGRNSLANIYKRYIAMFNSFVILTAQAEETMIFANLLRMQQELAKLITRHTDQAGDPIAKATAQSTIYESLLHGLSQDTPSSAHPKAQQEIAYWSKLQEDARRKIVARNQLKSRR
;
A
#
# COMPACT_ATOMS: atom_id res chain seq x y z
N MET A 1 76.82 25.76 113.15
CA MET A 1 75.44 26.30 113.26
C MET A 1 75.08 27.22 112.09
N ALA A 2 75.96 28.11 111.60
CA ALA A 2 75.64 29.00 110.46
C ALA A 2 75.43 28.29 109.11
N GLN A 3 76.20 27.24 108.79
CA GLN A 3 76.06 26.48 107.54
C GLN A 3 74.72 25.72 107.42
N TYR A 4 74.07 25.37 108.54
CA TYR A 4 72.77 24.69 108.53
C TYR A 4 71.61 25.65 108.24
N VAL A 5 71.72 26.92 108.66
CA VAL A 5 70.71 27.96 108.42
C VAL A 5 70.80 28.48 106.98
N GLU A 6 72.01 28.63 106.43
CA GLU A 6 72.23 28.95 105.02
C GLU A 6 71.64 27.85 104.10
N LEU A 7 71.91 26.57 104.42
CA LEU A 7 71.35 25.43 103.68
C LEU A 7 69.83 25.36 103.82
N HIS A 8 69.27 25.64 105.01
CA HIS A 8 67.82 25.68 105.20
C HIS A 8 67.16 26.80 104.41
N ASN A 9 67.75 28.01 104.38
CA ASN A 9 67.27 29.11 103.54
C ASN A 9 67.37 28.77 102.04
N GLN A 10 68.47 28.16 101.59
CA GLN A 10 68.63 27.71 100.21
C GLN A 10 67.59 26.64 99.84
N VAL A 11 67.37 25.65 100.69
CA VAL A 11 66.33 24.62 100.53
C VAL A 11 64.95 25.27 100.53
N GLU A 12 64.67 26.24 101.40
CA GLU A 12 63.38 26.93 101.44
C GLU A 12 63.14 27.78 100.18
N THR A 13 64.14 28.50 99.68
CA THR A 13 64.05 29.17 98.36
C THR A 13 63.88 28.17 97.23
N SER A 14 64.54 27.01 97.29
CA SER A 14 64.40 25.95 96.29
C SER A 14 62.98 25.38 96.28
N VAL A 15 62.40 25.17 97.47
CA VAL A 15 61.02 24.70 97.67
C VAL A 15 60.01 25.76 97.25
N ARG A 16 60.25 27.05 97.53
CA ARG A 16 59.39 28.14 97.01
C ARG A 16 59.45 28.24 95.48
N LEU A 17 60.63 28.06 94.89
CA LEU A 17 60.80 28.05 93.45
C LEU A 17 60.12 26.82 92.82
N LEU A 18 60.23 25.66 93.46
CA LEU A 18 59.50 24.43 93.09
C LEU A 18 57.98 24.61 93.19
N ASN A 19 57.47 25.22 94.27
CA ASN A 19 56.03 25.51 94.40
C ASN A 19 55.55 26.53 93.36
N SER A 20 56.39 27.52 93.01
CA SER A 20 56.10 28.45 91.92
C SER A 20 56.09 27.74 90.56
N LEU A 21 57.01 26.81 90.34
CA LEU A 21 57.09 25.99 89.12
C LEU A 21 55.90 25.03 89.05
N GLU A 22 55.49 24.44 90.17
CA GLU A 22 54.30 23.59 90.29
C GLU A 22 53.02 24.37 90.02
N THR A 23 52.89 25.58 90.58
CA THR A 23 51.73 26.45 90.33
C THR A 23 51.68 26.92 88.88
N PHE A 24 52.83 27.28 88.30
CA PHE A 24 52.93 27.65 86.88
C PHE A 24 52.60 26.46 85.97
N LEU A 25 53.14 25.27 86.24
CA LEU A 25 52.83 24.04 85.49
C LEU A 25 51.36 23.63 85.65
N SER A 26 50.77 23.78 86.83
CA SER A 26 49.34 23.50 87.06
C SER A 26 48.45 24.46 86.28
N THR A 27 48.81 25.75 86.23
CA THR A 27 48.09 26.76 85.46
C THR A 27 48.27 26.52 83.95
N PHE A 28 49.49 26.24 83.50
CA PHE A 28 49.80 25.92 82.11
C PHE A 28 49.10 24.63 81.65
N GLN A 29 49.01 23.62 82.51
CA GLN A 29 48.26 22.39 82.26
C GLN A 29 46.75 22.65 82.18
N LYS A 30 46.19 23.49 83.05
CA LYS A 30 44.78 23.90 83.01
C LYS A 30 44.48 24.68 81.72
N ASP A 31 45.35 25.60 81.33
CA ASP A 31 45.20 26.39 80.11
C ASP A 31 45.35 25.52 78.85
N LEU A 32 46.32 24.58 78.83
CA LEU A 32 46.44 23.61 77.73
C LEU A 32 45.21 22.69 77.64
N SER A 33 44.66 22.26 78.77
CA SER A 33 43.44 21.44 78.81
C SER A 33 42.23 22.24 78.31
N ALA A 34 42.10 23.51 78.72
CA ALA A 34 41.05 24.41 78.26
C ALA A 34 41.16 24.71 76.76
N VAL A 35 42.35 25.01 76.26
CA VAL A 35 42.62 25.26 74.83
C VAL A 35 42.43 23.99 74.02
N SER A 36 42.88 22.82 74.51
CA SER A 36 42.65 21.53 73.84
C SER A 36 41.16 21.18 73.79
N GLY A 37 40.41 21.49 74.85
CA GLY A 37 38.96 21.39 74.88
C GLY A 37 38.29 22.29 73.84
N GLN A 38 38.68 23.56 73.77
CA GLN A 38 38.18 24.51 72.76
C GLN A 38 38.54 24.09 71.32
N ILE A 39 39.75 23.56 71.11
CA ILE A 39 40.17 23.05 69.80
C ILE A 39 39.36 21.80 69.43
N SER A 40 39.09 20.90 70.38
CA SER A 40 38.22 19.74 70.17
C SER A 40 36.80 20.18 69.82
N ASP A 41 36.23 21.11 70.58
CA ASP A 41 34.90 21.67 70.32
C ASP A 41 34.83 22.34 68.94
N LEU A 42 35.88 23.07 68.53
CA LEU A 42 35.96 23.71 67.22
C LEU A 42 36.09 22.66 66.10
N GLN A 43 36.87 21.60 66.31
CA GLN A 43 36.98 20.48 65.37
C GLN A 43 35.66 19.73 65.22
N ASP A 44 34.95 19.49 66.31
CA ASP A 44 33.65 18.82 66.29
C ASP A 44 32.58 19.69 65.60
N ARG A 45 32.59 21.00 65.84
CA ARG A 45 31.77 21.96 65.08
C ARG A 45 32.13 21.97 63.60
N SER A 46 33.42 21.95 63.26
CA SER A 46 33.87 21.90 61.87
C SER A 46 33.41 20.62 61.18
N LYS A 47 33.50 19.47 61.84
CA LYS A 47 33.01 18.17 61.33
C LYS A 47 31.49 18.16 61.16
N ASP A 48 30.73 18.72 62.12
CA ASP A 48 29.28 18.86 61.99
C ASP A 48 28.91 19.72 60.78
N ILE A 49 29.55 20.89 60.62
CA ILE A 49 29.33 21.78 59.47
C ILE A 49 29.69 21.07 58.16
N GLU A 50 30.81 20.35 58.11
CA GLU A 50 31.22 19.59 56.93
C GLU A 50 30.21 18.49 56.58
N SER A 51 29.66 17.79 57.59
CA SER A 51 28.62 16.78 57.39
C SER A 51 27.33 17.38 56.82
N ARG A 52 26.92 18.55 57.32
CA ARG A 52 25.75 19.31 56.82
C ARG A 52 25.97 19.83 55.41
N LEU A 53 27.18 20.26 55.08
CA LEU A 53 27.51 20.70 53.72
C LEU A 53 27.47 19.53 52.75
N LYS A 54 28.06 18.38 53.12
CA LYS A 54 27.99 17.15 52.32
C LYS A 54 26.56 16.68 52.09
N SER A 55 25.70 16.71 53.11
CA SER A 55 24.29 16.32 52.95
C SER A 55 23.52 17.28 52.05
N ARG A 56 23.71 18.60 52.19
CA ARG A 56 23.10 19.61 51.30
C ARG A 56 23.55 19.47 49.86
N ARG A 57 24.84 19.31 49.60
CA ARG A 57 25.40 19.15 48.24
C ARG A 57 24.89 17.90 47.53
N ARG A 58 24.60 16.83 48.28
CA ARG A 58 23.98 15.60 47.74
C ARG A 58 22.53 15.83 47.29
N ILE A 59 21.79 16.70 47.97
CA ILE A 59 20.36 16.97 47.68
C ILE A 59 20.21 18.07 46.63
N GLU A 60 21.16 19.00 46.54
CA GLU A 60 21.16 20.13 45.61
C GLU A 60 20.99 19.69 44.15
N LYS A 61 21.76 18.70 43.68
CA LYS A 61 21.70 18.24 42.29
C LYS A 61 20.36 17.59 41.92
N PRO A 62 19.81 16.62 42.67
CA PRO A 62 18.47 16.09 42.44
C PRO A 62 17.36 17.17 42.50
N LEU A 63 17.45 18.12 43.44
CA LEU A 63 16.46 19.18 43.58
C LEU A 63 16.52 20.17 42.41
N SER A 64 17.71 20.54 41.97
CA SER A 64 17.92 21.37 40.77
C SER A 64 17.32 20.69 39.54
N ASN A 65 17.60 19.41 39.33
CA ASN A 65 17.04 18.64 38.22
C ASN A 65 15.51 18.56 38.30
N LEU A 66 14.96 18.35 39.49
CA LEU A 66 13.51 18.31 39.72
C LEU A 66 12.85 19.65 39.35
N ILE A 67 13.46 20.77 39.74
CA ILE A 67 12.97 22.10 39.41
C ILE A 67 13.04 22.31 37.89
N THR A 68 14.16 22.02 37.23
CA THR A 68 14.26 22.18 35.77
C THR A 68 13.26 21.32 34.99
N ASP A 69 12.93 20.14 35.51
CA ASP A 69 11.98 19.22 34.88
C ASP A 69 10.52 19.69 34.99
N ILE A 70 10.14 20.28 36.13
CA ILE A 70 8.74 20.67 36.42
C ILE A 70 8.45 22.10 35.93
N THR A 71 9.44 22.97 35.89
CA THR A 71 9.23 24.38 35.55
C THR A 71 9.00 24.52 34.05
N VAL A 72 7.90 25.16 33.65
CA VAL A 72 7.63 25.53 32.26
C VAL A 72 8.38 26.83 31.94
N PRO A 73 9.29 26.85 30.96
CA PRO A 73 9.99 28.09 30.61
C PRO A 73 9.00 29.17 30.12
N PRO A 74 9.16 30.45 30.52
CA PRO A 74 8.22 31.51 30.14
C PRO A 74 8.06 31.68 28.63
N HIS A 75 9.16 31.55 27.87
CA HIS A 75 9.13 31.63 26.41
C HIS A 75 8.28 30.53 25.76
N LEU A 76 8.21 29.34 26.37
CA LEU A 76 7.40 28.22 25.89
C LEU A 76 5.90 28.51 26.13
N ALA A 77 5.56 29.06 27.29
CA ALA A 77 4.19 29.48 27.60
C ALA A 77 3.73 30.62 26.68
N THR A 78 4.54 31.68 26.50
CA THR A 78 4.26 32.79 25.59
C THR A 78 4.08 32.30 24.15
N ARG A 79 4.90 31.34 23.68
CA ARG A 79 4.73 30.76 22.35
C ARG A 79 3.37 30.07 22.21
N ILE A 80 2.97 29.23 23.17
CA ILE A 80 1.67 28.54 23.13
C ILE A 80 0.51 29.54 23.17
N LEU A 81 0.61 30.60 23.98
CA LEU A 81 -0.46 31.58 24.18
C LEU A 81 -0.59 32.59 23.04
N ASP A 82 0.52 33.13 22.54
CA ASP A 82 0.48 34.33 21.69
C ASP A 82 0.80 34.06 20.21
N SER A 83 1.49 32.96 19.89
CA SER A 83 1.85 32.64 18.49
C SER A 83 0.83 31.74 17.79
N ASP A 84 0.81 31.82 16.45
CA ASP A 84 0.09 30.89 15.60
C ASP A 84 0.88 29.59 15.38
N VAL A 85 0.19 28.51 15.03
CA VAL A 85 0.79 27.19 14.85
C VAL A 85 1.63 27.16 13.58
N ASP A 86 2.93 26.94 13.72
CA ASP A 86 3.90 26.82 12.64
C ASP A 86 4.81 25.59 12.82
N GLU A 87 5.90 25.51 12.07
CA GLU A 87 6.85 24.39 12.17
C GLU A 87 7.64 24.39 13.49
N SER A 88 7.85 25.56 14.09
CA SER A 88 8.56 25.71 15.37
C SER A 88 7.74 25.15 16.55
N TRP A 89 6.41 25.06 16.39
CA TRP A 89 5.53 24.41 17.36
C TRP A 89 5.82 22.92 17.51
N ILE A 90 6.38 22.24 16.52
CA ILE A 90 6.67 20.80 16.62
C ILE A 90 7.62 20.52 17.78
N LEU A 91 8.77 21.21 17.82
CA LEU A 91 9.74 21.07 18.90
C LEU A 91 9.20 21.61 20.23
N SER A 92 8.46 22.71 20.18
CA SER A 92 7.93 23.38 21.37
C SER A 92 6.90 22.49 22.08
N ILE A 93 6.00 21.84 21.34
CA ILE A 93 4.99 20.93 21.86
C ILE A 93 5.62 19.63 22.36
N GLU A 94 6.66 19.12 21.70
CA GLU A 94 7.41 17.96 22.21
C GLU A 94 8.08 18.25 23.56
N GLU A 95 8.70 19.43 23.69
CA GLU A 95 9.33 19.87 24.94
C GLU A 95 8.29 20.10 26.05
N PHE A 96 7.14 20.69 25.70
CA PHE A 96 6.02 20.89 26.60
C PHE A 96 5.44 19.55 27.08
N GLU A 97 5.23 18.60 26.17
CA GLU A 97 4.67 17.29 26.50
C GLU A 97 5.56 16.51 27.45
N ARG A 98 6.88 16.54 27.24
CA ARG A 98 7.85 15.89 28.14
C ARG A 98 7.70 16.39 29.57
N ARG A 99 7.60 17.72 29.75
CA ARG A 99 7.40 18.34 31.07
C ARG A 99 6.03 18.02 31.66
N LEU A 100 4.99 18.00 30.83
CA LEU A 100 3.63 17.64 31.23
C LEU A 100 3.58 16.21 31.80
N VAL A 101 4.22 15.25 31.12
CA VAL A 101 4.30 13.85 31.56
C VAL A 101 5.09 13.72 32.85
N ILE A 102 6.26 14.37 32.95
CA ILE A 102 7.08 14.32 34.17
C ILE A 102 6.34 14.92 35.36
N SER A 103 5.66 16.05 35.19
CA SER A 103 4.90 16.66 36.28
C SER A 103 3.72 15.80 36.74
N LYS A 104 2.96 15.21 35.80
CA LYS A 104 1.88 14.25 36.12
C LYS A 104 2.41 13.05 36.92
N GLY A 105 3.58 12.52 36.56
CA GLY A 105 4.24 11.44 37.30
C GLY A 105 4.73 11.83 38.70
N ARG A 106 4.93 13.12 38.97
CA ARG A 106 5.45 13.67 40.24
C ARG A 106 4.41 14.45 41.04
N SER A 107 3.12 14.14 40.88
CA SER A 107 1.97 14.82 41.53
C SER A 107 1.97 14.80 43.08
N ARG A 108 2.85 14.02 43.70
CA ARG A 108 3.10 14.03 45.16
C ARG A 108 3.85 15.28 45.62
N VAL A 109 4.59 15.93 44.74
CA VAL A 109 5.33 17.17 45.04
C VAL A 109 4.38 18.37 44.97
N LYS A 110 4.35 19.19 46.03
CA LYS A 110 3.47 20.37 46.10
C LYS A 110 3.65 21.30 44.89
N ALA A 111 4.90 21.63 44.52
CA ALA A 111 5.19 22.48 43.37
C ALA A 111 4.68 21.90 42.03
N ALA A 112 4.71 20.57 41.85
CA ALA A 112 4.16 19.92 40.66
C ALA A 112 2.63 20.03 40.61
N ARG A 113 1.97 19.96 41.77
CA ARG A 113 0.51 20.13 41.90
C ARG A 113 0.09 21.57 41.64
N ASP A 114 0.79 22.54 42.23
CA ASP A 114 0.50 23.97 42.06
C ASP A 114 0.67 24.40 40.58
N LEU A 115 1.67 23.85 39.88
CA LEU A 115 1.86 24.08 38.44
C LEU A 115 0.94 23.23 37.55
N GLY A 116 0.25 22.24 38.12
CA GLY A 116 -0.60 21.30 37.39
C GLY A 116 -1.75 22.01 36.67
N GLU A 117 -2.42 22.95 37.34
CA GLU A 117 -3.52 23.73 36.76
C GLU A 117 -3.05 24.60 35.58
N VAL A 118 -1.87 25.23 35.72
CA VAL A 118 -1.29 26.06 34.65
C VAL A 118 -0.91 25.20 33.44
N MET A 119 -0.27 24.06 33.65
CA MET A 119 0.06 23.14 32.56
C MET A 119 -1.18 22.56 31.89
N GLU A 120 -2.23 22.28 32.65
CA GLU A 120 -3.51 21.83 32.09
C GLU A 120 -4.18 22.93 31.26
N GLY A 121 -4.13 24.19 31.72
CA GLY A 121 -4.58 25.35 30.94
C GLY A 121 -3.80 25.49 29.62
N LEU A 122 -2.47 25.42 29.67
CA LEU A 122 -1.61 25.45 28.47
C LEU A 122 -1.89 24.27 27.53
N ARG A 123 -2.16 23.06 28.06
CA ARG A 123 -2.55 21.89 27.28
C ARG A 123 -3.86 22.15 26.53
N ILE A 124 -4.87 22.73 27.18
CA ILE A 124 -6.16 23.06 26.55
C ILE A 124 -5.98 24.10 25.44
N VAL A 125 -5.20 25.17 25.69
CA VAL A 125 -4.94 26.20 24.68
C VAL A 125 -4.19 25.62 23.48
N ALA A 126 -3.12 24.86 23.73
CA ALA A 126 -2.36 24.18 22.68
C ALA A 126 -3.27 23.25 21.85
N ALA A 127 -4.09 22.44 22.51
CA ALA A 127 -5.01 21.54 21.83
C ALA A 127 -6.03 22.27 20.96
N THR A 128 -6.56 23.40 21.45
CA THR A 128 -7.54 24.22 20.73
C THR A 128 -6.92 24.87 19.48
N LYS A 129 -5.70 25.41 19.60
CA LYS A 129 -4.98 26.01 18.47
C LYS A 129 -4.58 24.97 17.41
N ILE A 130 -4.02 23.84 17.83
CA ILE A 130 -3.65 22.73 16.92
C ILE A 130 -4.92 22.20 16.20
N ARG A 131 -6.05 22.10 16.91
CA ARG A 131 -7.34 21.73 16.30
C ARG A 131 -7.74 22.71 15.19
N ALA A 132 -7.74 24.01 15.49
CA ALA A 132 -8.10 25.03 14.51
C ALA A 132 -7.18 24.99 13.28
N PHE A 133 -5.88 24.80 13.49
CA PHE A 133 -4.88 24.65 12.44
C PHE A 133 -5.18 23.46 11.51
N PHE A 134 -5.40 22.26 12.05
CA PHE A 134 -5.72 21.10 11.21
C PHE A 134 -7.05 21.24 10.47
N ILE A 135 -8.07 21.82 11.11
CA ILE A 135 -9.35 22.09 10.45
C ILE A 135 -9.15 23.03 9.25
N ALA A 136 -8.34 24.07 9.40
CA ALA A 136 -7.99 24.97 8.30
C ALA A 136 -7.26 24.23 7.17
N LEU A 137 -6.35 23.31 7.49
CA LEU A 137 -5.66 22.47 6.50
C LEU A 137 -6.59 21.49 5.75
N PHE A 138 -7.66 21.01 6.40
CA PHE A 138 -8.63 20.13 5.77
C PHE A 138 -9.64 20.87 4.87
N GLN A 139 -9.78 22.18 5.04
CA GLN A 139 -10.80 22.96 4.33
C GLN A 139 -10.62 22.98 2.80
N PRO A 140 -9.40 23.11 2.23
CA PRO A 140 -9.19 23.00 0.78
C PRO A 140 -9.57 21.63 0.21
N ILE A 141 -9.35 20.54 0.97
CA ILE A 141 -9.71 19.18 0.57
C ILE A 141 -11.24 19.05 0.48
N ARG A 142 -11.95 19.64 1.44
CA ARG A 142 -13.42 19.59 1.50
C ARG A 142 -14.09 20.43 0.42
N THR A 143 -13.53 21.60 0.10
CA THR A 143 -14.19 22.60 -0.76
C THR A 143 -13.83 22.47 -2.23
N ASN A 144 -12.61 22.04 -2.54
CA ASN A 144 -12.10 22.03 -3.90
C ASN A 144 -11.62 20.64 -4.34
N VAL A 145 -12.25 20.11 -5.38
CA VAL A 145 -11.94 18.80 -5.99
C VAL A 145 -10.66 18.85 -6.83
N THR A 146 -10.17 20.04 -7.20
CA THR A 146 -8.88 20.18 -7.91
C THR A 146 -7.68 20.26 -6.99
N THR A 147 -7.89 20.23 -5.67
CA THR A 147 -6.82 20.18 -4.69
C THR A 147 -6.00 18.91 -4.88
N ASN A 148 -4.67 19.02 -4.99
CA ASN A 148 -3.83 17.84 -5.07
C ASN A 148 -3.74 17.15 -3.69
N MET A 149 -4.60 16.15 -3.48
CA MET A 149 -4.70 15.39 -2.24
C MET A 149 -3.36 14.77 -1.82
N GLN A 150 -2.63 14.18 -2.76
CA GLN A 150 -1.34 13.54 -2.46
C GLN A 150 -0.31 14.54 -1.95
N VAL A 151 -0.21 15.72 -2.56
CA VAL A 151 0.72 16.77 -2.08
C VAL A 151 0.30 17.26 -0.70
N MET A 152 -1.00 17.46 -0.47
CA MET A 152 -1.51 17.89 0.84
C MET A 152 -1.22 16.88 1.94
N GLN A 153 -1.42 15.59 1.65
CA GLN A 153 -1.12 14.50 2.56
C GLN A 153 0.38 14.37 2.84
N THR A 154 1.17 14.23 1.78
CA THR A 154 2.59 13.86 1.89
C THR A 154 3.49 15.01 2.32
N SER A 155 3.25 16.21 1.79
CA SER A 155 4.17 17.35 1.96
C SER A 155 3.73 18.28 3.08
N VAL A 156 2.42 18.35 3.39
CA VAL A 156 1.89 19.26 4.39
C VAL A 156 1.45 18.51 5.65
N LEU A 157 0.48 17.59 5.57
CA LEU A 157 -0.09 16.94 6.75
C LEU A 157 0.94 16.06 7.49
N LEU A 158 1.69 15.20 6.77
CA LEU A 158 2.67 14.31 7.40
C LEU A 158 3.74 15.07 8.20
N LYS A 159 4.10 16.29 7.78
CA LYS A 159 5.07 17.14 8.49
C LYS A 159 4.60 17.48 9.91
N TYR A 160 3.31 17.74 10.07
CA TYR A 160 2.70 18.11 11.35
C TYR A 160 2.18 16.91 12.15
N ARG A 161 2.46 15.67 11.72
CA ARG A 161 2.07 14.46 12.46
C ARG A 161 2.43 14.51 13.97
N PRO A 162 3.62 14.98 14.40
CA PRO A 162 3.94 15.03 15.83
C PRO A 162 2.94 15.84 16.66
N LEU A 163 2.35 16.90 16.08
CA LEU A 163 1.29 17.67 16.74
C LEU A 163 0.01 16.85 16.91
N PHE A 164 -0.32 15.99 15.93
CA PHE A 164 -1.43 15.06 16.06
C PHE A 164 -1.14 13.95 17.09
N SER A 165 0.08 13.42 17.14
CA SER A 165 0.51 12.47 18.20
C SER A 165 0.33 13.07 19.60
N PHE A 166 0.75 14.32 19.80
CA PHE A 166 0.51 15.05 21.05
C PHE A 166 -0.98 15.10 21.41
N LEU A 167 -1.85 15.44 20.45
CA LEU A 167 -3.29 15.44 20.68
C LEU A 167 -3.82 14.04 21.02
N HIS A 168 -3.34 13.00 20.36
CA HIS A 168 -3.78 11.64 20.64
C HIS A 168 -3.46 11.22 22.09
N ARG A 169 -2.28 11.61 22.61
CA ARG A 169 -1.84 11.29 23.98
C ARG A 169 -2.47 12.19 25.05
N GLN A 170 -2.51 13.50 24.80
CA GLN A 170 -2.89 14.49 25.82
C GLN A 170 -4.33 14.99 25.70
N ALA A 171 -4.99 14.80 24.55
CA ALA A 171 -6.34 15.30 24.27
C ALA A 171 -7.12 14.37 23.29
N PRO A 172 -7.37 13.09 23.65
CA PRO A 172 -7.89 12.09 22.72
C PRO A 172 -9.23 12.48 22.08
N ASN A 173 -10.10 13.18 22.81
CA ASN A 173 -11.38 13.68 22.27
C ASN A 173 -11.17 14.61 21.07
N VAL A 174 -10.19 15.52 21.16
CA VAL A 174 -9.84 16.46 20.08
C VAL A 174 -9.21 15.71 18.90
N ALA A 175 -8.34 14.72 19.18
CA ALA A 175 -7.75 13.89 18.14
C ALA A 175 -8.80 13.11 17.35
N HIS A 176 -9.77 12.49 18.03
CA HIS A 176 -10.88 11.79 17.38
C HIS A 176 -11.76 12.72 16.56
N GLU A 177 -12.00 13.95 17.03
CA GLU A 177 -12.74 14.95 16.28
C GLU A 177 -12.00 15.36 15.00
N LEU A 178 -10.69 15.59 15.06
CA LEU A 178 -9.86 15.88 13.89
C LEU A 178 -9.84 14.72 12.90
N GLN A 179 -9.70 13.49 13.39
CA GLN A 179 -9.76 12.29 12.57
C GLN A 179 -11.11 12.20 11.83
N ARG A 180 -12.23 12.40 12.53
CA ARG A 180 -13.57 12.43 11.89
C ARG A 180 -13.70 13.55 10.88
N SER A 181 -13.14 14.73 11.18
CA SER A 181 -13.16 15.89 10.28
C SER A 181 -12.37 15.62 9.00
N TYR A 182 -11.19 14.99 9.11
CA TYR A 182 -10.41 14.53 7.98
C TYR A 182 -11.16 13.48 7.16
N ILE A 183 -11.71 12.44 7.81
CA ILE A 183 -12.50 11.38 7.14
C ILE A 183 -13.63 11.99 6.33
N ALA A 184 -14.38 12.93 6.92
CA ALA A 184 -15.47 13.61 6.24
C ALA A 184 -14.98 14.43 5.03
N ALA A 185 -13.86 15.16 5.15
CA ALA A 185 -13.28 15.93 4.05
C ALA A 185 -12.78 15.03 2.92
N ALA A 186 -11.99 13.99 3.25
CA ALA A 186 -11.45 13.04 2.29
C ALA A 186 -12.57 12.26 1.58
N ARG A 187 -13.60 11.82 2.32
CA ARG A 187 -14.77 11.14 1.75
C ARG A 187 -15.46 12.02 0.70
N VAL A 188 -15.76 13.27 1.03
CA VAL A 188 -16.41 14.21 0.09
C VAL A 188 -15.54 14.45 -1.14
N TYR A 189 -14.24 14.60 -0.95
CA TYR A 189 -13.26 14.79 -2.04
C TYR A 189 -13.31 13.61 -3.02
N TYR A 190 -13.09 12.38 -2.54
CA TYR A 190 -13.05 11.20 -3.39
C TYR A 190 -14.43 10.86 -3.98
N GLU A 191 -15.50 10.96 -3.18
CA GLU A 191 -16.86 10.72 -3.67
C GLU A 191 -17.19 11.64 -4.84
N THR A 192 -16.92 12.94 -4.70
CA THR A 192 -17.22 13.92 -5.74
C THR A 192 -16.38 13.69 -7.01
N GLY A 193 -15.08 13.42 -6.84
CA GLY A 193 -14.17 13.13 -7.95
C GLY A 193 -14.58 11.86 -8.72
N PHE A 194 -14.75 10.73 -8.01
CA PHE A 194 -15.10 9.45 -8.64
C PHE A 194 -16.50 9.44 -9.21
N ARG A 195 -17.49 10.08 -8.57
CA ARG A 195 -18.83 10.22 -9.15
C ARG A 195 -18.79 10.95 -10.49
N ARG A 196 -18.07 12.08 -10.57
CA ARG A 196 -17.92 12.85 -11.82
C ARG A 196 -17.17 12.05 -12.88
N TYR A 197 -16.08 11.39 -12.48
CA TYR A 197 -15.23 10.64 -13.40
C TYR A 197 -15.94 9.40 -13.96
N ALA A 198 -16.54 8.57 -13.10
CA ALA A 198 -17.31 7.40 -13.53
C ALA A 198 -18.48 7.76 -14.45
N ARG A 199 -19.16 8.89 -14.18
CA ARG A 199 -20.22 9.42 -15.06
C ARG A 199 -19.67 9.82 -16.42
N SER A 200 -18.52 10.50 -16.46
CA SER A 200 -17.85 10.91 -17.70
C SER A 200 -17.46 9.70 -18.55
N LEU A 201 -16.87 8.67 -17.93
CA LEU A 201 -16.56 7.41 -18.61
C LEU A 201 -17.82 6.70 -19.11
N THR A 202 -18.92 6.75 -18.35
CA THR A 202 -20.21 6.18 -18.77
C THR A 202 -20.78 6.90 -20.01
N TRP A 203 -20.58 8.21 -20.12
CA TRP A 203 -20.95 8.97 -21.33
C TRP A 203 -20.10 8.64 -22.54
N ILE A 204 -18.79 8.39 -22.37
CA ILE A 204 -17.94 7.94 -23.48
C ILE A 204 -18.37 6.54 -23.91
N LYS A 205 -18.61 5.64 -22.94
CA LYS A 205 -19.06 4.27 -23.18
C LYS A 205 -20.35 4.21 -23.99
N SER A 206 -21.33 5.10 -23.74
CA SER A 206 -22.60 5.10 -24.47
C SER A 206 -22.44 5.40 -25.97
N ARG A 207 -21.30 5.96 -26.39
CA ARG A 207 -20.96 6.24 -27.80
C ARG A 207 -20.37 5.04 -28.53
N THR A 208 -19.86 4.06 -27.79
CA THR A 208 -19.20 2.84 -28.28
C THR A 208 -19.93 1.62 -27.74
N VAL A 209 -21.03 1.26 -28.38
CA VAL A 209 -21.84 0.10 -28.00
C VAL A 209 -21.24 -1.17 -28.61
N GLU A 210 -20.22 -1.71 -27.95
CA GLU A 210 -19.66 -3.04 -28.28
C GLU A 210 -20.36 -4.12 -27.46
N LYS A 211 -21.37 -4.77 -28.04
CA LYS A 211 -22.04 -5.92 -27.43
C LYS A 211 -21.41 -7.24 -27.89
N PHE A 212 -21.46 -8.27 -27.07
CA PHE A 212 -21.16 -9.63 -27.48
C PHE A 212 -22.08 -10.06 -28.63
N GLU A 213 -21.46 -10.47 -29.73
CA GLU A 213 -22.13 -11.10 -30.87
C GLU A 213 -21.40 -12.42 -31.18
N PRO A 214 -22.12 -13.53 -31.36
CA PRO A 214 -21.47 -14.78 -31.67
C PRO A 214 -20.70 -14.70 -32.98
N ILE A 215 -19.57 -15.42 -33.08
CA ILE A 215 -18.66 -15.38 -34.25
C ILE A 215 -19.37 -15.66 -35.58
N VAL A 216 -20.41 -16.49 -35.56
CA VAL A 216 -21.23 -16.85 -36.72
C VAL A 216 -22.13 -15.70 -37.19
N SER A 217 -22.56 -14.83 -36.28
CA SER A 217 -23.56 -13.79 -36.54
C SER A 217 -22.97 -12.38 -36.59
N SER A 218 -21.75 -12.17 -36.08
CA SER A 218 -21.08 -10.86 -36.15
C SER A 218 -20.96 -10.41 -37.61
N GLU A 219 -21.09 -9.12 -37.86
CA GLU A 219 -20.79 -8.49 -39.15
C GLU A 219 -19.62 -7.50 -39.03
N ARG A 220 -19.00 -7.40 -37.85
CA ARG A 220 -17.93 -6.45 -37.58
C ARG A 220 -16.65 -6.88 -38.28
N GLU A 221 -16.13 -6.01 -39.14
CA GLU A 221 -14.84 -6.22 -39.85
C GLU A 221 -13.65 -6.19 -38.88
N ARG A 222 -13.77 -5.47 -37.76
CA ARG A 222 -12.73 -5.36 -36.72
C ARG A 222 -12.49 -6.66 -35.96
N ASP A 223 -13.45 -7.59 -35.95
CA ASP A 223 -13.30 -8.90 -35.30
C ASP A 223 -12.40 -9.85 -36.10
N VAL A 224 -12.01 -9.47 -37.32
CA VAL A 224 -11.28 -10.29 -38.29
C VAL A 224 -9.75 -10.11 -38.14
N VAL A 225 -9.30 -9.03 -37.49
CA VAL A 225 -7.88 -8.68 -37.32
C VAL A 225 -7.55 -8.53 -35.85
N VAL A 226 -6.35 -8.94 -35.45
CA VAL A 226 -5.83 -8.72 -34.09
C VAL A 226 -5.44 -7.25 -33.96
N ASP A 227 -6.10 -6.53 -33.06
CA ASP A 227 -5.76 -5.14 -32.75
C ASP A 227 -4.77 -5.08 -31.58
N SER A 228 -3.48 -5.04 -31.91
CA SER A 228 -2.41 -5.04 -30.90
C SER A 228 -2.53 -3.88 -29.91
N ASN A 229 -2.96 -2.69 -30.36
CA ASN A 229 -3.10 -1.50 -29.52
C ASN A 229 -4.17 -1.69 -28.43
N ARG A 230 -5.27 -2.38 -28.76
CA ARG A 230 -6.33 -2.68 -27.78
C ARG A 230 -5.88 -3.68 -26.72
N LEU A 231 -5.03 -4.63 -27.09
CA LEU A 231 -4.50 -5.64 -26.17
C LEU A 231 -3.52 -5.03 -25.14
N GLU A 232 -2.85 -3.92 -25.47
CA GLU A 232 -1.96 -3.23 -24.53
C GLU A 232 -2.68 -2.70 -23.29
N HIS A 233 -4.00 -2.49 -23.36
CA HIS A 233 -4.79 -2.09 -22.20
C HIS A 233 -4.79 -3.14 -21.07
N ALA A 234 -4.36 -4.38 -21.33
CA ALA A 234 -4.17 -5.42 -20.32
C ALA A 234 -2.99 -5.16 -19.36
N LYS A 235 -2.01 -4.33 -19.74
CA LYS A 235 -0.77 -4.13 -18.96
C LYS A 235 -0.79 -2.80 -18.22
N ILE A 236 -0.33 -2.72 -16.97
CA ILE A 236 -0.28 -1.45 -16.23
C ILE A 236 0.52 -0.37 -16.98
N GLU A 237 1.65 -0.72 -17.62
CA GLU A 237 2.49 0.19 -18.42
C GLU A 237 1.99 0.44 -19.87
N GLY A 238 0.71 0.15 -20.15
CA GLY A 238 0.09 0.40 -21.45
C GLY A 238 -0.39 1.86 -21.65
N PRO A 239 -1.33 2.07 -22.59
CA PRO A 239 -1.83 3.39 -22.95
C PRO A 239 -2.35 4.21 -21.77
N SER A 240 -2.26 5.54 -21.89
CA SER A 240 -2.65 6.50 -20.87
C SER A 240 -4.13 6.43 -20.50
N VAL A 241 -4.44 6.87 -19.29
CA VAL A 241 -5.80 6.97 -18.76
C VAL A 241 -6.62 7.98 -19.58
N THR A 242 -7.88 7.65 -19.82
CA THR A 242 -8.87 8.54 -20.45
C THR A 242 -9.26 9.64 -19.48
N LEU A 243 -9.07 10.91 -19.87
CA LEU A 243 -9.30 12.05 -18.99
C LEU A 243 -10.78 12.48 -19.00
N ALA A 244 -11.26 12.99 -17.87
CA ALA A 244 -12.68 13.32 -17.70
C ALA A 244 -13.20 14.34 -18.74
N TYR A 245 -12.40 15.35 -19.09
CA TYR A 245 -12.78 16.37 -20.07
C TYR A 245 -12.94 15.81 -21.50
N MET A 246 -12.36 14.63 -21.81
CA MET A 246 -12.55 13.99 -23.11
C MET A 246 -14.01 13.57 -23.32
N ALA A 247 -14.81 13.48 -22.24
CA ALA A 247 -16.24 13.28 -22.35
C ALA A 247 -16.97 14.52 -22.88
N ASP A 248 -16.40 15.72 -22.84
CA ASP A 248 -17.06 16.92 -23.35
C ASP A 248 -17.03 16.97 -24.89
N ASP A 249 -15.99 16.41 -25.51
CA ASP A 249 -15.91 16.20 -26.95
C ASP A 249 -16.86 15.06 -27.36
N LYS A 250 -17.96 15.39 -28.06
CA LYS A 250 -18.95 14.41 -28.54
C LYS A 250 -18.40 13.43 -29.56
N THR A 251 -17.30 13.77 -30.23
CA THR A 251 -16.67 12.92 -31.25
C THR A 251 -15.75 11.87 -30.66
N HIS A 252 -15.26 12.11 -29.43
CA HIS A 252 -14.36 11.20 -28.74
C HIS A 252 -15.05 9.87 -28.41
N LYS A 253 -14.40 8.78 -28.83
CA LYS A 253 -14.81 7.39 -28.64
C LYS A 253 -13.62 6.61 -28.12
N SER A 254 -13.85 5.77 -27.12
CA SER A 254 -12.81 4.90 -26.55
C SER A 254 -13.39 3.49 -26.39
N PRO A 255 -12.57 2.45 -26.58
CA PRO A 255 -13.03 1.08 -26.37
C PRO A 255 -13.30 0.82 -24.88
N ILE A 256 -14.15 -0.17 -24.60
CA ILE A 256 -14.63 -0.47 -23.24
C ILE A 256 -13.50 -0.84 -22.27
N GLU A 257 -12.47 -1.55 -22.75
CA GLU A 257 -11.31 -1.93 -21.94
C GLU A 257 -10.42 -0.73 -21.61
N ALA A 258 -10.35 0.28 -22.47
CA ALA A 258 -9.65 1.53 -22.17
C ALA A 258 -10.37 2.28 -21.03
N LEU A 259 -11.71 2.31 -21.05
CA LEU A 259 -12.50 2.97 -20.01
C LEU A 259 -12.42 2.22 -18.68
N ALA A 260 -12.56 0.89 -18.69
CA ALA A 260 -12.39 0.03 -17.52
C ALA A 260 -10.98 0.17 -16.92
N ARG A 261 -9.96 0.21 -17.78
CA ARG A 261 -8.58 0.48 -17.40
C ARG A 261 -8.42 1.83 -16.71
N SER A 262 -8.96 2.85 -17.35
CA SER A 262 -8.85 4.23 -16.89
C SER A 262 -9.47 4.41 -15.51
N LEU A 263 -10.61 3.77 -15.25
CA LEU A 263 -11.21 3.78 -13.92
C LEU A 263 -10.39 2.99 -12.89
N LEU A 264 -9.95 1.78 -13.25
CA LEU A 264 -9.27 0.88 -12.33
C LEU A 264 -7.89 1.40 -11.89
N LEU A 265 -7.12 2.02 -12.79
CA LEU A 265 -5.82 2.62 -12.47
C LEU A 265 -5.97 3.84 -11.56
N VAL A 266 -6.89 4.76 -11.89
CA VAL A 266 -7.17 5.94 -11.05
C VAL A 266 -7.68 5.50 -9.67
N PHE A 267 -8.55 4.49 -9.62
CA PHE A 267 -8.99 3.86 -8.38
C PHE A 267 -7.80 3.32 -7.58
N MET A 268 -6.99 2.45 -8.17
CA MET A 268 -5.84 1.82 -7.51
C MET A 268 -4.90 2.87 -6.92
N ASP A 269 -4.48 3.87 -7.69
CA ASP A 269 -3.50 4.86 -7.23
C ASP A 269 -4.03 5.70 -6.07
N ASN A 270 -5.27 6.19 -6.16
CA ASN A 270 -5.87 6.99 -5.08
C ASN A 270 -6.18 6.15 -3.84
N ALA A 271 -6.75 4.95 -4.04
CA ALA A 271 -7.10 4.04 -2.96
C ALA A 271 -5.89 3.59 -2.14
N THR A 272 -4.80 3.23 -2.83
CA THR A 272 -3.56 2.77 -2.18
C THR A 272 -2.78 3.92 -1.55
N ALA A 273 -2.78 5.11 -2.17
CA ALA A 273 -2.17 6.30 -1.57
C ALA A 273 -2.89 6.74 -0.30
N GLU A 274 -4.24 6.74 -0.30
CA GLU A 274 -5.03 7.04 0.90
C GLU A 274 -4.75 6.05 2.01
N TYR A 275 -4.70 4.76 1.67
CA TYR A 275 -4.42 3.70 2.63
C TYR A 275 -3.04 3.89 3.31
N ALA A 276 -2.02 4.18 2.49
CA ALA A 276 -0.68 4.46 2.97
C ALA A 276 -0.65 5.72 3.85
N PHE A 277 -1.38 6.77 3.49
CA PHE A 277 -1.46 8.00 4.29
C PHE A 277 -2.18 7.78 5.62
N VAL A 278 -3.36 7.16 5.62
CA VAL A 278 -4.12 6.87 6.85
C VAL A 278 -3.28 6.04 7.80
N GLY A 279 -2.63 4.99 7.28
CA GLY A 279 -1.67 4.21 8.03
C GLY A 279 -0.51 5.07 8.55
N ALA A 280 0.09 5.92 7.73
CA ALA A 280 1.24 6.72 8.13
C ALA A 280 0.90 7.89 9.08
N PHE A 281 -0.33 8.42 9.08
CA PHE A 281 -0.71 9.59 9.87
C PHE A 281 -1.48 9.23 11.15
N PHE A 282 -2.34 8.20 11.10
CA PHE A 282 -3.17 7.79 12.24
C PHE A 282 -2.65 6.54 12.98
N ALA A 283 -1.56 5.88 12.52
CA ALA A 283 -1.03 4.69 13.20
C ALA A 283 -0.64 4.94 14.66
N SER A 284 -0.80 3.89 15.47
CA SER A 284 -0.34 3.83 16.85
C SER A 284 1.17 4.08 16.98
N GLU A 285 1.55 4.81 18.02
CA GLU A 285 2.94 5.20 18.30
C GLU A 285 3.77 4.01 18.83
N THR A 286 3.14 3.04 19.49
CA THR A 286 3.80 1.80 19.98
C THR A 286 4.48 1.00 18.87
N LEU A 287 3.91 1.02 17.66
CA LEU A 287 4.49 0.37 16.48
C LEU A 287 5.59 1.22 15.84
N ARG A 288 5.62 2.54 16.08
CA ARG A 288 6.68 3.43 15.59
C ARG A 288 7.91 3.36 16.45
N ASP A 289 7.76 3.36 17.78
CA ASP A 289 8.89 3.21 18.70
C ASP A 289 9.58 1.86 18.44
N ALA A 290 8.80 0.78 18.29
CA ALA A 290 9.32 -0.52 17.89
C ALA A 290 9.98 -0.54 16.49
N ALA A 291 9.48 0.25 15.53
CA ALA A 291 10.09 0.37 14.20
C ALA A 291 11.36 1.23 14.18
N GLN A 292 11.45 2.24 15.06
CA GLN A 292 12.65 3.06 15.23
C GLN A 292 13.76 2.28 15.91
N ASP A 293 13.43 1.49 16.94
CA ASP A 293 14.39 0.62 17.63
C ASP A 293 15.00 -0.43 16.66
N LEU A 294 14.19 -0.95 15.72
CA LEU A 294 14.67 -1.88 14.68
C LEU A 294 15.59 -1.24 13.63
N ASP A 295 15.43 0.05 13.32
CA ASP A 295 16.26 0.79 12.36
C ASP A 295 17.64 1.13 12.97
N VAL A 296 17.68 1.45 14.27
CA VAL A 296 18.91 1.71 15.03
C VAL A 296 19.79 0.46 15.13
N ASP A 297 19.19 -0.72 15.32
CA ASP A 297 19.92 -1.99 15.33
C ASP A 297 20.50 -2.36 13.96
N LEU A 298 19.86 -1.96 12.86
CA LEU A 298 20.35 -2.21 11.50
C LEU A 298 21.52 -1.27 11.14
N ASP A 299 21.45 0.00 11.51
CA ASP A 299 22.55 0.95 11.33
C ASP A 299 23.76 0.57 12.20
N ASN A 300 23.54 0.04 13.40
CA ASN A 300 24.61 -0.51 14.24
C ASN A 300 25.20 -1.83 13.67
N ALA A 301 24.38 -2.69 13.04
CA ALA A 301 24.85 -3.89 12.37
C ALA A 301 25.67 -3.59 11.11
N LEU A 302 25.38 -2.48 10.41
CA LEU A 302 26.14 -2.01 9.24
C LEU A 302 27.49 -1.35 9.60
N LEU A 303 27.70 -0.99 10.86
CA LEU A 303 28.97 -0.45 11.39
C LEU A 303 29.92 -1.53 11.92
N SER A 304 29.54 -2.81 11.83
CA SER A 304 30.38 -3.94 12.18
C SER A 304 31.13 -4.46 10.94
N PRO A 305 32.48 -4.52 10.91
CA PRO A 305 33.18 -5.07 9.76
C PRO A 305 33.07 -6.59 9.81
N SER A 306 32.26 -7.18 8.95
CA SER A 306 32.33 -8.61 8.65
C SER A 306 32.42 -8.82 7.14
N LEU A 307 33.50 -9.49 6.78
CA LEU A 307 34.05 -9.70 5.44
C LEU A 307 33.27 -10.74 4.63
N LEU A 308 33.38 -10.61 3.29
CA LEU A 308 33.20 -11.61 2.22
C LEU A 308 31.79 -11.83 1.59
N SER A 309 31.47 -11.05 0.56
CA SER A 309 31.33 -11.53 -0.84
C SER A 309 30.87 -10.40 -1.78
N PRO A 310 31.43 -10.28 -3.00
CA PRO A 310 31.01 -9.28 -3.98
C PRO A 310 29.89 -9.83 -4.88
N ASP A 311 28.72 -9.17 -4.90
CA ASP A 311 27.70 -9.37 -5.94
C ASP A 311 27.33 -8.00 -6.54
N PRO A 312 27.36 -7.82 -7.88
CA PRO A 312 27.31 -6.51 -8.50
C PRO A 312 25.85 -6.13 -8.77
N ARG A 313 25.21 -5.44 -7.82
CA ARG A 313 23.96 -4.70 -8.06
C ARG A 313 23.93 -3.34 -7.37
N VAL A 314 25.08 -2.68 -7.28
CA VAL A 314 25.19 -1.28 -6.89
C VAL A 314 25.04 -0.43 -8.15
N GLU A 315 23.81 -0.28 -8.65
CA GLU A 315 23.46 0.76 -9.62
C GLU A 315 21.94 0.87 -9.78
N ARG A 316 21.27 1.32 -8.71
CA ARG A 316 19.97 2.03 -8.83
C ARG A 316 19.64 2.75 -7.52
N ARG A 317 20.44 3.76 -7.19
CA ARG A 317 20.11 4.73 -6.13
C ARG A 317 20.24 6.15 -6.64
N MET A 318 19.55 6.49 -7.72
CA MET A 318 19.15 7.88 -8.01
C MET A 318 17.86 7.87 -8.84
N SER A 319 16.71 7.81 -8.17
CA SER A 319 15.44 8.41 -8.62
C SER A 319 14.35 8.22 -7.55
N ILE A 320 13.99 9.35 -6.94
CA ILE A 320 12.68 9.77 -6.43
C ILE A 320 11.69 8.63 -6.09
N ALA A 321 11.54 8.30 -4.81
CA ALA A 321 10.41 7.51 -4.30
C ALA A 321 10.13 7.80 -2.82
N GLY A 322 9.53 8.96 -2.55
CA GLY A 322 8.89 9.26 -1.26
C GLY A 322 7.49 8.63 -1.20
N SER A 323 7.38 7.31 -1.12
CA SER A 323 6.14 6.63 -0.68
C SER A 323 6.33 5.16 -0.24
N ASP A 324 7.50 4.56 -0.51
CA ASP A 324 7.70 3.10 -0.36
C ASP A 324 8.31 2.68 1.00
N ARG A 325 8.65 3.63 1.88
CA ARG A 325 9.28 3.32 3.17
C ARG A 325 8.31 2.78 4.23
N GLY A 326 7.06 3.25 4.24
CA GLY A 326 6.05 2.85 5.24
C GLY A 326 5.46 1.46 4.97
N ALA A 327 5.16 1.13 3.71
CA ALA A 327 4.56 -0.14 3.32
C ALA A 327 5.53 -1.34 3.49
N ARG A 328 6.81 -1.15 3.12
CA ARG A 328 7.86 -2.17 3.29
C ARG A 328 8.14 -2.51 4.76
N HIS A 329 8.01 -1.55 5.68
CA HIS A 329 8.21 -1.78 7.11
C HIS A 329 7.10 -2.67 7.71
N ARG A 330 5.84 -2.44 7.33
CA ARG A 330 4.70 -3.27 7.79
C ARG A 330 4.73 -4.69 7.22
N GLN A 331 5.06 -4.84 5.94
CA GLN A 331 5.21 -6.16 5.32
C GLN A 331 6.35 -6.96 5.97
N ARG A 332 7.46 -6.31 6.33
CA ARG A 332 8.58 -6.96 7.01
C ARG A 332 8.24 -7.38 8.44
N ALA A 333 7.63 -6.50 9.23
CA ALA A 333 7.12 -6.84 10.55
C ALA A 333 6.14 -8.03 10.49
N ALA A 334 5.19 -8.01 9.54
CA ALA A 334 4.24 -9.10 9.33
C ALA A 334 4.92 -10.42 8.87
N SER A 335 5.94 -10.36 8.01
CA SER A 335 6.67 -11.53 7.52
C SER A 335 7.59 -12.17 8.58
N VAL A 336 8.16 -11.37 9.48
CA VAL A 336 8.95 -11.88 10.62
C VAL A 336 8.03 -12.59 11.62
N ILE A 337 6.78 -12.15 11.74
CA ILE A 337 5.76 -12.75 12.62
C ILE A 337 5.20 -14.06 12.04
N SER A 338 5.19 -14.27 10.71
CA SER A 338 4.65 -15.51 10.10
C SER A 338 5.57 -16.73 10.25
N ALA A 339 6.86 -16.53 10.57
CA ALA A 339 7.82 -17.59 10.82
C ALA A 339 7.86 -17.94 12.32
N GLY A 340 6.79 -18.57 12.81
CA GLY A 340 6.66 -19.25 14.12
C GLY A 340 7.64 -18.82 15.24
N ALA A 341 7.33 -17.74 15.96
CA ALA A 341 8.13 -17.29 17.10
C ALA A 341 7.36 -17.39 18.42
N SER A 342 7.93 -18.13 19.37
CA SER A 342 7.44 -18.33 20.74
C SER A 342 8.06 -17.27 21.68
N GLY A 343 7.30 -16.23 21.99
CA GLY A 343 7.63 -15.22 23.02
C GLY A 343 6.46 -14.27 23.29
N THR A 344 6.19 -13.96 24.56
CA THR A 344 5.06 -13.12 25.00
C THR A 344 5.09 -11.70 24.42
N GLN A 345 6.28 -11.10 24.23
CA GLN A 345 6.44 -9.79 23.59
C GLN A 345 6.14 -9.79 22.09
N LEU A 346 6.58 -10.82 21.37
CA LEU A 346 6.31 -10.97 19.92
C LEU A 346 4.83 -11.19 19.65
N GLN A 347 4.14 -11.90 20.55
CA GLN A 347 2.69 -12.10 20.45
C GLN A 347 1.91 -10.80 20.74
N ALA A 348 2.35 -9.99 21.70
CA ALA A 348 1.75 -8.68 21.99
C ALA A 348 1.95 -7.67 20.83
N LEU A 349 3.12 -7.69 20.19
CA LEU A 349 3.39 -6.89 18.98
C LEU A 349 2.51 -7.35 17.81
N ALA A 350 2.35 -8.66 17.62
CA ALA A 350 1.48 -9.20 16.57
C ALA A 350 0.00 -8.81 16.75
N THR A 351 -0.50 -8.78 17.99
CA THR A 351 -1.85 -8.30 18.30
C THR A 351 -1.99 -6.80 18.04
N ALA A 352 -1.00 -6.00 18.42
CA ALA A 352 -1.01 -4.55 18.19
C ALA A 352 -0.97 -4.20 16.68
N VAL A 353 -0.18 -4.92 15.89
CA VAL A 353 -0.15 -4.75 14.42
C VAL A 353 -1.53 -5.07 13.82
N LYS A 354 -2.19 -6.14 14.26
CA LYS A 354 -3.53 -6.50 13.77
C LYS A 354 -4.60 -5.48 14.15
N GLU A 355 -4.52 -4.91 15.35
CA GLU A 355 -5.44 -3.87 15.81
C GLU A 355 -5.25 -2.56 15.05
N ASP A 356 -4.01 -2.12 14.81
CA ASP A 356 -3.69 -0.94 14.00
C ASP A 356 -4.08 -1.13 12.53
N GLN A 357 -3.90 -2.35 12.01
CA GLN A 357 -4.37 -2.73 10.68
C GLN A 357 -5.90 -2.63 10.59
N ALA A 358 -6.63 -3.17 11.58
CA ALA A 358 -8.10 -3.10 11.61
C ALA A 358 -8.61 -1.66 11.75
N SER A 359 -7.94 -0.82 12.54
CA SER A 359 -8.29 0.60 12.68
C SER A 359 -8.05 1.37 11.37
N THR A 360 -6.91 1.13 10.71
CA THR A 360 -6.58 1.69 9.38
C THR A 360 -7.63 1.28 8.35
N ASP A 361 -7.97 -0.01 8.31
CA ASP A 361 -8.97 -0.56 7.40
C ASP A 361 -10.35 0.07 7.63
N ALA A 362 -10.75 0.28 8.89
CA ALA A 362 -12.02 0.92 9.23
C ALA A 362 -12.07 2.40 8.82
N ILE A 363 -11.00 3.16 9.04
CA ILE A 363 -10.91 4.56 8.61
C ILE A 363 -10.95 4.65 7.09
N TRP A 364 -10.11 3.87 6.42
CA TRP A 364 -10.04 3.84 4.96
C TRP A 364 -11.40 3.49 4.34
N LYS A 365 -12.09 2.51 4.92
CA LYS A 365 -13.42 2.09 4.46
C LYS A 365 -14.45 3.22 4.56
N GLN A 366 -14.47 3.97 5.66
CA GLN A 366 -15.36 5.13 5.80
C GLN A 366 -15.12 6.21 4.72
N ILE A 367 -13.88 6.34 4.25
CA ILE A 367 -13.50 7.29 3.19
C ILE A 367 -13.87 6.72 1.80
N MET A 368 -13.54 5.46 1.54
CA MET A 368 -13.54 4.88 0.20
C MET A 368 -14.81 4.09 -0.16
N ASP A 369 -15.70 3.77 0.77
CA ASP A 369 -16.94 3.03 0.50
C ASP A 369 -17.75 3.61 -0.68
N PRO A 370 -17.98 4.94 -0.80
CA PRO A 370 -18.67 5.49 -1.96
C PRO A 370 -17.91 5.26 -3.28
N VAL A 371 -16.57 5.32 -3.24
CA VAL A 371 -15.72 5.07 -4.41
C VAL A 371 -15.82 3.62 -4.88
N LEU A 372 -15.84 2.68 -3.93
CA LEU A 372 -16.05 1.26 -4.22
C LEU A 372 -17.40 1.03 -4.90
N GLU A 373 -18.45 1.71 -4.43
CA GLU A 373 -19.79 1.63 -5.01
C GLU A 373 -19.83 2.18 -6.45
N TYR A 374 -19.26 3.36 -6.72
CA TYR A 374 -19.21 3.92 -8.07
C TYR A 374 -18.38 3.04 -9.02
N THR A 375 -17.27 2.50 -8.53
CA THR A 375 -16.41 1.61 -9.31
C THR A 375 -17.15 0.32 -9.64
N GLN A 376 -17.80 -0.31 -8.66
CA GLN A 376 -18.61 -1.50 -8.87
C GLN A 376 -19.78 -1.24 -9.83
N THR A 377 -20.47 -0.11 -9.70
CA THR A 377 -21.58 0.26 -10.57
C THR A 377 -21.13 0.45 -12.02
N PHE A 378 -19.98 1.11 -12.22
CA PHE A 378 -19.39 1.24 -13.55
C PHE A 378 -19.05 -0.12 -14.16
N PHE A 379 -18.37 -1.00 -13.41
CA PHE A 379 -18.01 -2.32 -13.90
C PHE A 379 -19.23 -3.20 -14.17
N ASN A 380 -20.27 -3.15 -13.33
CA ASN A 380 -21.54 -3.82 -13.61
C ASN A 380 -22.13 -3.33 -14.94
N SER A 381 -22.06 -2.03 -15.22
CA SER A 381 -22.49 -1.51 -16.52
C SER A 381 -21.62 -2.05 -17.66
N VAL A 382 -20.30 -2.22 -17.48
CA VAL A 382 -19.41 -2.77 -18.52
C VAL A 382 -19.72 -4.24 -18.82
N LEU A 383 -20.19 -4.98 -17.81
CA LEU A 383 -20.52 -6.40 -17.94
C LEU A 383 -21.96 -6.67 -18.43
N ASP A 384 -22.85 -5.67 -18.39
CA ASP A 384 -24.23 -5.79 -18.86
C ASP A 384 -24.62 -4.67 -19.85
N PRO A 385 -24.86 -4.99 -21.14
CA PRO A 385 -24.80 -6.32 -21.76
C PRO A 385 -23.36 -6.86 -21.84
N PRO A 386 -23.18 -8.19 -21.96
CA PRO A 386 -21.85 -8.79 -21.98
C PRO A 386 -21.01 -8.24 -23.13
N PRO A 387 -19.76 -7.83 -22.87
CA PRO A 387 -18.86 -7.32 -23.90
C PRO A 387 -18.29 -8.46 -24.77
N PRO A 388 -17.69 -8.14 -25.93
CA PRO A 388 -16.98 -9.13 -26.73
C PRO A 388 -15.87 -9.81 -25.90
N VAL A 389 -15.58 -11.07 -26.23
CA VAL A 389 -14.78 -11.94 -25.36
C VAL A 389 -13.32 -11.48 -25.23
N VAL A 390 -12.73 -10.93 -26.30
CA VAL A 390 -11.35 -10.43 -26.30
C VAL A 390 -11.20 -9.18 -25.39
N PRO A 391 -12.01 -8.12 -25.53
CA PRO A 391 -12.09 -7.03 -24.56
C PRO A 391 -12.31 -7.49 -23.12
N LEU A 392 -13.23 -8.44 -22.89
CA LEU A 392 -13.48 -8.97 -21.55
C LEU A 392 -12.23 -9.64 -20.96
N LEU A 393 -11.54 -10.46 -21.73
CA LEU A 393 -10.29 -11.09 -21.32
C LEU A 393 -9.20 -10.04 -21.05
N THR A 394 -9.13 -8.99 -21.86
CA THR A 394 -8.19 -7.87 -21.67
C THR A 394 -8.42 -7.19 -20.32
N ILE A 395 -9.68 -6.93 -19.94
CA ILE A 395 -10.04 -6.35 -18.64
C ILE A 395 -9.70 -7.31 -17.50
N ILE A 396 -9.94 -8.62 -17.67
CA ILE A 396 -9.56 -9.64 -16.67
C ILE A 396 -8.04 -9.63 -16.43
N ARG A 397 -7.23 -9.58 -17.50
CA ARG A 397 -5.76 -9.52 -17.38
C ARG A 397 -5.26 -8.24 -16.73
N LEU A 398 -5.89 -7.12 -17.06
CA LEU A 398 -5.60 -5.89 -16.36
C LEU A 398 -5.89 -6.01 -14.87
N THR A 399 -7.02 -6.62 -14.51
CA THR A 399 -7.42 -6.79 -13.12
C THR A 399 -6.45 -7.68 -12.36
N GLU A 400 -5.87 -8.70 -13.02
CA GLU A 400 -4.78 -9.51 -12.47
C GLU A 400 -3.50 -8.70 -12.25
N SER A 401 -3.11 -7.89 -13.25
CA SER A 401 -1.94 -7.02 -13.12
C SER A 401 -2.12 -6.03 -11.96
N VAL A 402 -3.29 -5.38 -11.89
CA VAL A 402 -3.66 -4.47 -10.80
C VAL A 402 -3.67 -5.18 -9.45
N MET A 403 -4.17 -6.41 -9.37
CA MET A 403 -4.13 -7.22 -8.15
C MET A 403 -2.70 -7.42 -7.67
N THR A 404 -1.78 -7.81 -8.56
CA THR A 404 -0.36 -7.99 -8.17
C THR A 404 0.28 -6.69 -7.72
N GLU A 405 -0.11 -5.56 -8.29
CA GLU A 405 0.42 -4.25 -7.92
C GLU A 405 -0.14 -3.78 -6.56
N VAL A 406 -1.43 -4.01 -6.29
CA VAL A 406 -2.06 -3.74 -4.99
C VAL A 406 -1.43 -4.58 -3.88
N GLN A 407 -1.09 -5.85 -4.16
CA GLN A 407 -0.38 -6.72 -3.23
C GLN A 407 1.01 -6.17 -2.88
N LYS A 408 1.76 -5.66 -3.87
CA LYS A 408 3.05 -4.98 -3.60
C LYS A 408 2.87 -3.75 -2.72
N ARG A 409 1.80 -2.98 -2.94
CA ARG A 409 1.45 -1.76 -2.18
C ARG A 409 0.83 -2.04 -0.80
N ALA A 410 0.65 -3.31 -0.42
CA ALA A 410 0.17 -3.75 0.89
C ALA A 410 -1.17 -3.11 1.31
N CYS A 411 -2.18 -3.15 0.44
CA CYS A 411 -3.52 -2.62 0.72
C CYS A 411 -4.60 -3.73 0.70
N PRO A 412 -4.83 -4.42 1.82
CA PRO A 412 -5.77 -5.56 1.88
C PRO A 412 -7.22 -5.23 1.50
N PRO A 413 -7.79 -4.07 1.87
CA PRO A 413 -9.17 -3.74 1.46
C PRO A 413 -9.33 -3.64 -0.07
N VAL A 414 -8.36 -3.04 -0.76
CA VAL A 414 -8.38 -2.94 -2.24
C VAL A 414 -8.13 -4.30 -2.87
N GLU A 415 -7.26 -5.12 -2.28
CA GLU A 415 -6.99 -6.49 -2.74
C GLU A 415 -8.28 -7.32 -2.76
N SER A 416 -9.03 -7.31 -1.65
CA SER A 416 -10.31 -8.02 -1.55
C SER A 416 -11.34 -7.53 -2.57
N PHE A 417 -11.41 -6.22 -2.80
CA PHE A 417 -12.31 -5.62 -3.78
C PHE A 417 -11.96 -6.02 -5.23
N VAL A 418 -10.69 -5.86 -5.62
CA VAL A 418 -10.20 -6.21 -6.97
C VAL A 418 -10.35 -7.71 -7.23
N PHE A 419 -10.10 -8.55 -6.24
CA PHE A 419 -10.36 -9.99 -6.32
C PHE A 419 -11.84 -10.30 -6.58
N THR A 420 -12.74 -9.66 -5.84
CA THR A 420 -14.19 -9.81 -6.03
C THR A 420 -14.62 -9.38 -7.43
N LEU A 421 -14.05 -8.29 -7.95
CA LEU A 421 -14.32 -7.82 -9.30
C LEU A 421 -13.89 -8.86 -10.35
N ARG A 422 -12.69 -9.44 -10.20
CA ARG A 422 -12.19 -10.53 -11.06
C ARG A 422 -13.12 -11.74 -11.04
N LEU A 423 -13.58 -12.17 -9.86
CA LEU A 423 -14.49 -13.31 -9.73
C LEU A 423 -15.81 -13.12 -10.47
N LYS A 424 -16.34 -11.89 -10.56
CA LYS A 424 -17.59 -11.59 -11.29
C LYS A 424 -17.42 -11.70 -12.81
N MET A 425 -16.23 -11.45 -13.35
CA MET A 425 -16.00 -11.43 -14.80
C MET A 425 -15.86 -12.82 -15.42
N TRP A 426 -15.33 -13.80 -14.68
CA TRP A 426 -15.11 -15.16 -15.20
C TRP A 426 -16.40 -15.91 -15.60
N PRO A 427 -17.50 -15.89 -14.81
CA PRO A 427 -18.76 -16.48 -15.23
C PRO A 427 -19.33 -15.84 -16.51
N VAL A 428 -19.19 -14.52 -16.66
CA VAL A 428 -19.62 -13.79 -17.86
C VAL A 428 -18.81 -14.25 -19.08
N PHE A 429 -17.49 -14.36 -18.93
CA PHE A 429 -16.59 -14.88 -19.95
C PHE A 429 -16.95 -16.32 -20.35
N GLN A 430 -17.17 -17.19 -19.36
CA GLN A 430 -17.51 -18.60 -19.61
C GLN A 430 -18.85 -18.73 -20.35
N LYS A 431 -19.86 -17.92 -19.98
CA LYS A 431 -21.15 -17.89 -20.66
C LYS A 431 -20.99 -17.47 -22.13
N ALA A 432 -20.25 -16.40 -22.40
CA ALA A 432 -20.01 -15.91 -23.75
C ALA A 432 -19.23 -16.95 -24.62
N MET A 433 -18.24 -17.63 -24.05
CA MET A 433 -17.51 -18.70 -24.75
C MET A 433 -18.41 -19.91 -25.04
N THR A 434 -19.25 -20.32 -24.10
CA THR A 434 -20.22 -21.41 -24.34
C THR A 434 -21.19 -21.05 -25.45
N GLU A 435 -21.69 -19.80 -25.49
CA GLU A 435 -22.59 -19.33 -26.54
C GLU A 435 -21.92 -19.31 -27.93
N ASN A 436 -20.64 -18.91 -28.01
CA ASN A 436 -19.84 -19.05 -29.24
C ASN A 436 -19.75 -20.51 -29.71
N ILE A 437 -19.52 -21.45 -28.79
CA ILE A 437 -19.46 -22.89 -29.12
C ILE A 437 -20.83 -23.40 -29.57
N GLU A 438 -21.91 -23.02 -28.90
CA GLU A 438 -23.27 -23.45 -29.23
C GLU A 438 -23.76 -22.91 -30.57
N THR A 439 -23.43 -21.66 -30.90
CA THR A 439 -23.81 -21.05 -32.18
C THR A 439 -23.05 -21.69 -33.35
N LEU A 440 -21.78 -22.06 -33.17
CA LEU A 440 -21.04 -22.90 -34.13
C LEU A 440 -21.71 -24.28 -34.30
N LYS A 441 -22.08 -24.95 -33.19
CA LYS A 441 -22.82 -26.22 -33.21
C LYS A 441 -24.17 -26.13 -33.91
N LYS A 442 -24.93 -25.04 -33.68
CA LYS A 442 -26.25 -24.81 -34.28
C LYS A 442 -26.13 -24.51 -35.77
N SER A 443 -25.15 -23.69 -36.18
CA SER A 443 -24.84 -23.43 -37.59
C SER A 443 -24.56 -24.73 -38.35
N ARG A 444 -23.84 -25.66 -37.72
CA ARG A 444 -23.67 -27.02 -38.24
C ARG A 444 -25.02 -27.73 -38.40
N ARG A 445 -25.90 -27.77 -37.39
CA ARG A 445 -27.16 -28.56 -37.39
C ARG A 445 -28.29 -28.03 -38.30
N ARG A 446 -28.27 -26.77 -38.74
CA ARG A 446 -29.37 -26.05 -39.46
C ARG A 446 -29.93 -26.68 -40.75
N ARG A 447 -29.48 -27.87 -41.18
CA ARG A 447 -30.09 -28.60 -42.31
C ARG A 447 -31.28 -29.48 -41.92
N VAL A 448 -31.42 -29.91 -40.66
CA VAL A 448 -32.51 -30.84 -40.26
C VAL A 448 -33.90 -30.19 -40.35
N TYR A 449 -34.01 -28.88 -40.13
CA TYR A 449 -35.28 -28.14 -40.23
C TYR A 449 -35.71 -27.78 -41.66
N ARG A 450 -34.85 -28.02 -42.66
CA ARG A 450 -35.16 -27.70 -44.08
C ARG A 450 -36.15 -28.69 -44.70
N VAL A 451 -36.35 -29.86 -44.09
CA VAL A 451 -37.24 -30.90 -44.63
C VAL A 451 -38.71 -30.63 -44.28
N PHE A 452 -39.03 -29.83 -43.25
CA PHE A 452 -40.40 -29.72 -42.73
C PHE A 452 -41.14 -28.40 -42.99
N TYR A 453 -40.46 -27.28 -43.27
CA TYR A 453 -41.16 -26.02 -43.58
C TYR A 453 -40.46 -25.25 -44.72
N LYS A 454 -41.21 -25.03 -45.81
CA LYS A 454 -40.90 -24.07 -46.89
C LYS A 454 -40.85 -22.66 -46.27
N TRP A 455 -39.66 -22.17 -45.94
CA TRP A 455 -39.43 -20.78 -45.52
C TRP A 455 -38.14 -20.22 -46.15
N ASP A 456 -38.25 -18.94 -46.46
CA ASP A 456 -37.45 -17.98 -47.24
C ASP A 456 -35.92 -18.18 -47.37
N ASP A 457 -35.42 -17.83 -48.56
CA ASP A 457 -34.13 -18.19 -49.18
C ASP A 457 -33.00 -17.17 -48.89
N ARG A 458 -32.85 -16.71 -47.65
CA ARG A 458 -31.75 -15.79 -47.28
C ARG A 458 -31.10 -16.17 -45.97
N ARG A 459 -30.11 -17.07 -46.06
CA ARG A 459 -28.88 -17.19 -45.24
C ARG A 459 -28.37 -18.64 -45.25
N MET A 460 -27.93 -19.09 -46.41
CA MET A 460 -26.82 -20.05 -46.44
C MET A 460 -25.61 -19.38 -45.77
N VAL A 461 -24.82 -20.13 -45.00
CA VAL A 461 -23.42 -19.75 -44.78
C VAL A 461 -22.77 -19.84 -46.16
N GLY A 462 -22.80 -18.73 -46.91
CA GLY A 462 -22.09 -18.64 -48.18
C GLY A 462 -20.60 -18.85 -47.95
N ARG A 463 -19.84 -19.16 -49.01
CA ARG A 463 -18.39 -19.35 -48.95
C ARG A 463 -17.67 -18.17 -48.23
N ASN A 464 -18.19 -16.95 -48.41
CA ASN A 464 -17.72 -15.72 -47.75
C ASN A 464 -18.03 -15.68 -46.23
N SER A 465 -19.13 -16.28 -45.79
CA SER A 465 -19.49 -16.36 -44.37
C SER A 465 -18.61 -17.36 -43.62
N LEU A 466 -18.24 -18.50 -44.25
CA LEU A 466 -17.27 -19.43 -43.66
C LEU A 466 -15.88 -18.79 -43.55
N ALA A 467 -15.48 -18.01 -44.56
CA ALA A 467 -14.24 -17.24 -44.54
C ALA A 467 -14.14 -16.30 -43.35
N ASN A 468 -15.20 -15.56 -43.07
CA ASN A 468 -15.26 -14.65 -41.93
C ASN A 468 -15.24 -15.39 -40.59
N ILE A 469 -15.90 -16.56 -40.49
CA ILE A 469 -15.93 -17.37 -39.26
C ILE A 469 -14.53 -17.83 -38.87
N TYR A 470 -13.77 -18.43 -39.80
CA TYR A 470 -12.45 -18.94 -39.46
C TYR A 470 -11.43 -17.79 -39.26
N LYS A 471 -11.55 -16.66 -39.99
CA LYS A 471 -10.68 -15.49 -39.75
C LYS A 471 -10.90 -14.89 -38.36
N ARG A 472 -12.15 -14.79 -37.90
CA ARG A 472 -12.48 -14.35 -36.53
C ARG A 472 -11.99 -15.32 -35.46
N TYR A 473 -12.07 -16.62 -35.74
CA TYR A 473 -11.47 -17.63 -34.86
C TYR A 473 -9.97 -17.41 -34.72
N ILE A 474 -9.25 -17.17 -35.82
CA ILE A 474 -7.81 -16.87 -35.80
C ILE A 474 -7.53 -15.61 -34.97
N ALA A 475 -8.22 -14.50 -35.25
CA ALA A 475 -8.01 -13.26 -34.53
C ALA A 475 -8.27 -13.41 -33.02
N MET A 476 -9.33 -14.12 -32.64
CA MET A 476 -9.63 -14.42 -31.24
C MET A 476 -8.57 -15.34 -30.62
N PHE A 477 -8.13 -16.39 -31.33
CA PHE A 477 -7.11 -17.33 -30.86
C PHE A 477 -5.78 -16.60 -30.60
N ASN A 478 -5.30 -15.83 -31.57
CA ASN A 478 -4.05 -15.07 -31.45
C ASN A 478 -4.16 -14.03 -30.31
N SER A 479 -5.30 -13.33 -30.19
CA SER A 479 -5.53 -12.40 -29.07
C SER A 479 -5.47 -13.11 -27.72
N PHE A 480 -6.04 -14.31 -27.59
CA PHE A 480 -5.99 -15.07 -26.34
C PHE A 480 -4.58 -15.52 -26.02
N VAL A 481 -3.81 -15.97 -27.01
CA VAL A 481 -2.40 -16.35 -26.82
C VAL A 481 -1.56 -15.16 -26.37
N ILE A 482 -1.74 -13.98 -26.98
CA ILE A 482 -1.03 -12.75 -26.58
C ILE A 482 -1.39 -12.34 -25.15
N LEU A 483 -2.67 -12.46 -24.77
CA LEU A 483 -3.14 -12.11 -23.43
C LEU A 483 -2.78 -13.14 -22.36
N THR A 484 -2.36 -14.35 -22.74
CA THR A 484 -2.14 -15.46 -21.81
C THR A 484 -0.65 -15.79 -21.74
N ALA A 485 0.00 -15.40 -20.63
CA ALA A 485 1.43 -15.64 -20.43
C ALA A 485 1.75 -17.09 -20.00
N GLN A 486 0.81 -17.78 -19.35
CA GLN A 486 1.01 -19.11 -18.77
C GLN A 486 0.21 -20.18 -19.53
N ALA A 487 0.89 -21.22 -19.99
CA ALA A 487 0.26 -22.33 -20.74
C ALA A 487 -0.70 -23.20 -19.89
N GLU A 488 -0.68 -23.03 -18.57
CA GLU A 488 -1.44 -23.82 -17.59
C GLU A 488 -2.86 -23.31 -17.32
N GLU A 489 -3.30 -22.26 -18.03
CA GLU A 489 -4.66 -21.73 -17.89
C GLU A 489 -5.70 -22.61 -18.59
N THR A 490 -5.97 -23.75 -17.95
CA THR A 490 -6.77 -24.84 -18.49
C THR A 490 -8.16 -24.41 -18.97
N MET A 491 -8.82 -23.48 -18.29
CA MET A 491 -10.17 -23.02 -18.66
C MET A 491 -10.19 -22.30 -20.01
N ILE A 492 -9.25 -21.40 -20.28
CA ILE A 492 -9.22 -20.63 -21.54
C ILE A 492 -8.89 -21.56 -22.70
N PHE A 493 -7.83 -22.36 -22.57
CA PHE A 493 -7.42 -23.28 -23.62
C PHE A 493 -8.42 -24.43 -23.83
N ALA A 494 -9.16 -24.87 -22.80
CA ALA A 494 -10.23 -25.84 -22.98
C ALA A 494 -11.40 -25.29 -23.81
N ASN A 495 -11.78 -24.02 -23.61
CA ASN A 495 -12.80 -23.38 -24.44
C ASN A 495 -12.32 -23.20 -25.88
N LEU A 496 -11.06 -22.79 -26.10
CA LEU A 496 -10.45 -22.71 -27.43
C LEU A 496 -10.40 -24.08 -28.13
N LEU A 497 -9.99 -25.14 -27.43
CA LEU A 497 -9.97 -26.50 -27.97
C LEU A 497 -11.36 -26.98 -28.39
N ARG A 498 -12.39 -26.70 -27.58
CA ARG A 498 -13.78 -27.02 -27.95
C ARG A 498 -14.23 -26.26 -29.21
N MET A 499 -13.80 -25.01 -29.35
CA MET A 499 -14.07 -24.22 -30.54
C MET A 499 -13.33 -24.74 -31.77
N GLN A 500 -12.04 -25.09 -31.64
CA GLN A 500 -11.26 -25.75 -32.69
C GLN A 500 -11.99 -26.98 -33.24
N GLN A 501 -12.43 -27.87 -32.34
CA GLN A 501 -13.12 -29.11 -32.71
C GLN A 501 -14.43 -28.85 -33.46
N GLU A 502 -15.22 -27.84 -33.04
CA GLU A 502 -16.46 -27.49 -33.74
C GLU A 502 -16.20 -26.78 -35.07
N LEU A 503 -15.14 -25.98 -35.17
CA LEU A 503 -14.71 -25.36 -36.43
C LEU A 503 -14.27 -26.42 -37.44
N ALA A 504 -13.46 -27.40 -37.03
CA ALA A 504 -13.03 -28.51 -37.90
C ALA A 504 -14.24 -29.33 -38.42
N LYS A 505 -15.22 -29.61 -37.55
CA LYS A 505 -16.48 -30.26 -37.95
C LYS A 505 -17.31 -29.40 -38.91
N LEU A 506 -17.31 -28.08 -38.72
CA LEU A 506 -18.01 -27.14 -39.61
C LEU A 506 -17.38 -27.10 -41.01
N ILE A 507 -16.05 -27.02 -41.09
CA ILE A 507 -15.29 -27.03 -42.36
C ILE A 507 -15.54 -28.34 -43.12
N THR A 508 -15.47 -29.48 -42.42
CA THR A 508 -15.75 -30.80 -43.01
C THR A 508 -17.16 -30.83 -43.61
N ARG A 509 -18.18 -30.41 -42.85
CA ARG A 509 -19.57 -30.40 -43.31
C ARG A 509 -19.85 -29.42 -44.46
N HIS A 510 -19.16 -28.29 -44.51
CA HIS A 510 -19.30 -27.33 -45.61
C HIS A 510 -18.66 -27.86 -46.90
N THR A 511 -17.50 -28.50 -46.79
CA THR A 511 -16.78 -29.09 -47.93
C THR A 511 -17.42 -30.40 -48.42
N ASP A 512 -18.13 -31.14 -47.56
CA ASP A 512 -18.97 -32.30 -47.94
C ASP A 512 -20.08 -31.95 -48.94
N GLN A 513 -20.40 -30.66 -49.11
CA GLN A 513 -21.41 -30.20 -50.07
C GLN A 513 -20.88 -30.14 -51.51
N ALA A 514 -19.56 -30.22 -51.71
CA ALA A 514 -18.97 -30.34 -53.03
C ALA A 514 -19.15 -31.78 -53.53
N GLY A 515 -19.84 -31.95 -54.66
CA GLY A 515 -20.15 -33.27 -55.22
C GLY A 515 -18.92 -34.07 -55.66
N ASP A 516 -17.81 -33.41 -56.01
CA ASP A 516 -16.57 -34.08 -56.41
C ASP A 516 -15.63 -34.31 -55.20
N PRO A 517 -15.20 -35.57 -54.93
CA PRO A 517 -14.21 -35.87 -53.91
C PRO A 517 -12.88 -35.11 -54.02
N ILE A 518 -12.44 -34.74 -55.23
CA ILE A 518 -11.21 -33.97 -55.45
C ILE A 518 -11.45 -32.49 -55.14
N ALA A 519 -12.58 -31.93 -55.57
CA ALA A 519 -12.98 -30.56 -55.26
C ALA A 519 -13.15 -30.35 -53.75
N LYS A 520 -13.71 -31.35 -53.04
CA LYS A 520 -13.79 -31.38 -51.58
C LYS A 520 -12.42 -31.28 -50.91
N ALA A 521 -11.49 -32.15 -51.30
CA ALA A 521 -10.15 -32.19 -50.70
C ALA A 521 -9.35 -30.91 -51.01
N THR A 522 -9.51 -30.35 -52.21
CA THR A 522 -8.91 -29.07 -52.62
C THR A 522 -9.47 -27.91 -51.79
N ALA A 523 -10.80 -27.83 -51.62
CA ALA A 523 -11.43 -26.81 -50.79
C ALA A 523 -10.97 -26.89 -49.32
N GLN A 524 -10.87 -28.10 -48.76
CA GLN A 524 -10.35 -28.31 -47.40
C GLN A 524 -8.90 -27.81 -47.27
N SER A 525 -8.03 -28.19 -48.22
CA SER A 525 -6.62 -27.75 -48.22
C SER A 525 -6.51 -26.23 -48.25
N THR A 526 -7.26 -25.54 -49.11
CA THR A 526 -7.22 -24.06 -49.20
C THR A 526 -7.66 -23.37 -47.91
N ILE A 527 -8.68 -23.90 -47.23
CA ILE A 527 -9.16 -23.33 -45.95
C ILE A 527 -8.14 -23.55 -44.85
N TYR A 528 -7.57 -24.76 -44.73
CA TYR A 528 -6.54 -25.05 -43.73
C TYR A 528 -5.26 -24.25 -43.96
N GLU A 529 -4.88 -24.01 -45.21
CA GLU A 529 -3.75 -23.15 -45.56
C GLU A 529 -3.97 -21.70 -45.15
N SER A 530 -5.18 -21.16 -45.37
CA SER A 530 -5.54 -19.82 -44.89
C SER A 530 -5.56 -19.73 -43.36
N LEU A 531 -5.97 -20.80 -42.67
CA LEU A 531 -5.94 -20.89 -41.20
C LEU A 531 -4.50 -20.90 -40.68
N LEU A 532 -3.64 -21.73 -41.25
CA LEU A 532 -2.23 -21.82 -40.87
C LEU A 532 -1.50 -20.51 -41.10
N HIS A 533 -1.72 -19.86 -42.24
CA HIS A 533 -1.14 -18.55 -42.53
C HIS A 533 -1.57 -17.51 -41.49
N GLY A 534 -2.85 -17.45 -41.11
CA GLY A 534 -3.31 -16.48 -40.12
C GLY A 534 -2.84 -16.78 -38.70
N LEU A 535 -2.65 -18.05 -38.33
CA LEU A 535 -2.10 -18.45 -37.04
C LEU A 535 -0.59 -18.20 -36.92
N SER A 536 0.14 -18.19 -38.04
CA SER A 536 1.60 -17.99 -38.07
C SER A 536 2.03 -16.54 -38.28
N GLN A 537 1.13 -15.66 -38.73
CA GLN A 537 1.45 -14.28 -39.10
C GLN A 537 1.84 -13.39 -37.90
N ASP A 538 1.29 -13.67 -36.71
CA ASP A 538 1.57 -12.89 -35.50
C ASP A 538 2.73 -13.53 -34.71
N THR A 539 3.94 -13.00 -34.92
CA THR A 539 5.24 -13.51 -34.44
C THR A 539 5.36 -13.77 -32.92
N PRO A 540 4.71 -13.03 -31.98
CA PRO A 540 4.79 -13.39 -30.56
C PRO A 540 3.97 -14.65 -30.20
N SER A 541 3.00 -15.03 -31.03
CA SER A 541 2.14 -16.20 -30.78
C SER A 541 2.84 -17.53 -31.08
N SER A 542 3.80 -17.58 -32.01
CA SER A 542 4.43 -18.85 -32.44
C SER A 542 5.36 -19.47 -31.39
N ALA A 543 5.82 -18.69 -30.40
CA ALA A 543 6.63 -19.18 -29.28
C ALA A 543 5.78 -19.88 -28.20
N HIS A 544 4.47 -19.63 -28.15
CA HIS A 544 3.61 -20.18 -27.09
C HIS A 544 3.31 -21.67 -27.35
N PRO A 545 3.51 -22.58 -26.38
CA PRO A 545 3.32 -24.03 -26.58
C PRO A 545 1.92 -24.42 -27.10
N LYS A 546 0.88 -23.72 -26.65
CA LYS A 546 -0.51 -23.95 -27.13
C LYS A 546 -0.75 -23.50 -28.56
N ALA A 547 -0.07 -22.44 -29.02
CA ALA A 547 -0.14 -22.03 -30.42
C ALA A 547 0.57 -23.04 -31.32
N GLN A 548 1.70 -23.59 -30.88
CA GLN A 548 2.39 -24.67 -31.59
C GLN A 548 1.51 -25.94 -31.71
N GLN A 549 0.79 -26.30 -30.64
CA GLN A 549 -0.18 -27.41 -30.66
C GLN A 549 -1.32 -27.16 -31.67
N GLU A 550 -1.83 -25.92 -31.73
CA GLU A 550 -2.87 -25.52 -32.68
C GLU A 550 -2.37 -25.60 -34.13
N ILE A 551 -1.18 -25.05 -34.41
CA ILE A 551 -0.55 -25.09 -35.73
C ILE A 551 -0.30 -26.54 -36.17
N ALA A 552 0.23 -27.39 -35.28
CA ALA A 552 0.46 -28.81 -35.57
C ALA A 552 -0.84 -29.56 -35.92
N TYR A 553 -1.95 -29.25 -35.23
CA TYR A 553 -3.25 -29.85 -35.51
C TYR A 553 -3.76 -29.51 -36.92
N TRP A 554 -3.75 -28.23 -37.29
CA TRP A 554 -4.20 -27.80 -38.62
C TRP A 554 -3.26 -28.24 -39.72
N SER A 555 -1.95 -28.29 -39.47
CA SER A 555 -0.93 -28.79 -40.41
C SER A 555 -1.19 -30.25 -40.76
N LYS A 556 -1.48 -31.10 -39.76
CA LYS A 556 -1.82 -32.51 -39.98
C LYS A 556 -3.06 -32.67 -40.86
N LEU A 557 -4.11 -31.88 -40.62
CA LEU A 557 -5.34 -31.91 -41.42
C LEU A 557 -5.12 -31.43 -42.85
N GLN A 558 -4.26 -30.43 -43.07
CA GLN A 558 -3.88 -29.97 -44.41
C GLN A 558 -3.10 -31.06 -45.17
N GLU A 559 -2.14 -31.71 -44.52
CA GLU A 559 -1.35 -32.77 -45.13
C GLU A 559 -2.23 -33.98 -45.52
N ASP A 560 -3.15 -34.39 -44.63
CA ASP A 560 -4.12 -35.44 -44.90
C ASP A 560 -5.05 -35.08 -46.09
N ALA A 561 -5.42 -33.82 -46.24
CA ALA A 561 -6.20 -33.35 -47.39
C ALA A 561 -5.38 -33.41 -48.69
N ARG A 562 -4.11 -32.98 -48.67
CA ARG A 562 -3.19 -33.05 -49.83
C ARG A 562 -2.93 -34.49 -50.26
N ARG A 563 -2.70 -35.40 -49.30
CA ARG A 563 -2.53 -36.84 -49.58
C ARG A 563 -3.76 -37.43 -50.28
N LYS A 564 -4.97 -37.05 -49.89
CA LYS A 564 -6.22 -37.48 -50.56
C LYS A 564 -6.36 -36.97 -51.98
N ILE A 565 -5.84 -35.77 -52.29
CA ILE A 565 -5.81 -35.23 -53.67
C ILE A 565 -4.89 -36.08 -54.54
N VAL A 566 -3.65 -36.32 -54.08
CA VAL A 566 -2.64 -37.09 -54.81
C VAL A 566 -3.11 -38.53 -55.06
N ALA A 567 -3.62 -39.21 -54.03
CA ALA A 567 -4.11 -40.59 -54.15
C ALA A 567 -5.26 -40.72 -55.17
N ARG A 568 -6.18 -39.74 -55.21
CA ARG A 568 -7.30 -39.74 -56.16
C ARG A 568 -6.90 -39.35 -57.58
N ASN A 569 -5.93 -38.46 -57.75
CA ASN A 569 -5.37 -38.14 -59.06
C ASN A 569 -4.63 -39.34 -59.66
N GLN A 570 -3.88 -40.10 -58.85
CA GLN A 570 -3.25 -41.35 -59.29
C GLN A 570 -4.27 -42.43 -59.68
N LEU A 571 -5.40 -42.52 -58.98
CA LEU A 571 -6.52 -43.41 -59.35
C LEU A 571 -7.23 -42.99 -60.64
N LYS A 572 -7.36 -41.67 -60.89
CA LYS A 572 -7.89 -41.14 -62.16
C LYS A 572 -6.92 -41.34 -63.34
N SER A 573 -5.61 -41.33 -63.10
CA SER A 573 -4.58 -41.56 -64.14
C SER A 573 -4.39 -43.04 -64.49
N ARG A 574 -4.87 -43.96 -63.65
CA ARG A 574 -4.79 -45.42 -63.85
C ARG A 574 -6.08 -46.02 -64.45
N ARG A 575 -7.14 -45.22 -64.58
CA ARG A 575 -8.37 -45.53 -65.32
C ARG A 575 -8.33 -44.78 -66.64
#